data_AF-A0A9X9ADK8-F1
#
_entry.id   AF-A0A9X9ADK8-F1
#
_cell.length_a   1.000
_cell.length_b   1.000
_cell.length_c   1.000
_cell.angle_alpha   90.00
_cell.angle_beta   90.00
_cell.angle_gamma   90.00
#
_symmetry.space_group_name_H-M   'P 1'
#
loop_
_entity.id
_entity.type
_entity.pdbx_description
1 polymer ?
#
loop_
_entity_poly.entity_id
_entity_poly.type
_entity_poly.pdbx_seq_one_letter_code
_entity_poly.pdbx_strand_id
1 'polypeptide(L)'
;AKESFLKKDKAAAEKFTRALYKAQQWVDTHSPEEIADAVSPLFKDTSKDITVKVIERYKKQHSYATNPLLDAEEWKQLQTIMKDAGELQKEVPHEALVNTKIAESVIKK
;
A
#
# COMPACT_ATOMS: atom_id res chain seq x y z
N ALA A 1 8.86 -7.72 -3.79
CA ALA A 1 10.25 -8.03 -3.40
C ALA A 1 10.80 -9.14 -4.28
N LYS A 2 12.13 -9.29 -4.43
CA LYS A 2 12.70 -10.44 -5.18
C LYS A 2 12.29 -11.75 -4.50
N GLU A 3 11.95 -12.76 -5.30
CA GLU A 3 11.54 -14.08 -4.78
C GLU A 3 12.64 -14.69 -3.89
N SER A 4 13.92 -14.52 -4.26
CA SER A 4 15.06 -14.97 -3.48
C SER A 4 15.11 -14.37 -2.07
N PHE A 5 14.71 -13.10 -1.91
CA PHE A 5 14.63 -12.46 -0.61
C PHE A 5 13.48 -13.04 0.22
N LEU A 6 12.29 -13.20 -0.37
CA LEU A 6 11.12 -13.76 0.32
C LEU A 6 11.34 -15.21 0.79
N LYS A 7 12.13 -15.99 0.05
CA LYS A 7 12.53 -17.34 0.44
C LYS A 7 13.59 -17.33 1.55
N LYS A 8 14.59 -16.45 1.45
CA LYS A 8 15.71 -16.40 2.40
C LYS A 8 15.32 -15.80 3.75
N ASP A 9 14.51 -14.75 3.75
CA ASP A 9 14.19 -13.96 4.95
C ASP A 9 12.69 -13.70 5.08
N LYS A 10 11.94 -14.79 5.19
CA LYS A 10 10.49 -14.74 5.39
C LYS A 10 10.11 -13.97 6.67
N ALA A 11 10.93 -14.08 7.72
CA ALA A 11 10.68 -13.40 8.98
C ALA A 11 10.78 -11.88 8.86
N ALA A 12 11.77 -11.36 8.12
CA ALA A 12 11.85 -9.93 7.84
C ALA A 12 10.67 -9.45 6.99
N ALA A 13 10.26 -10.23 5.98
CA ALA A 13 9.10 -9.89 5.15
C ALA A 13 7.81 -9.82 5.99
N GLU A 14 7.56 -10.79 6.88
CA GLU A 14 6.40 -10.76 7.79
C GLU A 14 6.45 -9.59 8.76
N LYS A 15 7.61 -9.27 9.34
CA LYS A 15 7.78 -8.11 10.23
C LYS A 15 7.50 -6.80 9.50
N PHE A 16 8.02 -6.66 8.28
CA PHE A 16 7.78 -5.49 7.45
C PHE A 16 6.30 -5.35 7.09
N THR A 17 5.65 -6.41 6.59
CA THR A 17 4.23 -6.38 6.26
C THR A 17 3.37 -6.08 7.49
N ARG A 18 3.76 -6.53 8.69
CA ARG A 18 3.09 -6.16 9.94
C ARG A 18 3.24 -4.69 10.29
N ALA A 19 4.43 -4.13 10.12
CA ALA A 19 4.65 -2.70 10.32
C ALA A 19 3.84 -1.87 9.31
N LEU A 20 3.81 -2.30 8.04
CA LEU A 20 3.00 -1.68 6.99
C LEU A 20 1.51 -1.72 7.35
N TYR A 21 0.98 -2.88 7.75
CA TYR A 21 -0.44 -2.98 8.12
C TYR A 21 -0.79 -2.06 9.29
N LYS A 22 0.06 -2.01 10.33
CA LYS A 22 -0.12 -1.07 11.43
C LYS A 22 -0.12 0.38 10.98
N ALA A 23 0.77 0.75 10.04
CA ALA A 23 0.80 2.09 9.48
C ALA A 23 -0.47 2.41 8.67
N GLN A 24 -0.97 1.46 7.87
CA GLN A 24 -2.23 1.61 7.13
C GLN A 24 -3.43 1.84 8.06
N GLN A 25 -3.54 1.04 9.12
CA GLN A 25 -4.58 1.20 10.15
C GLN A 25 -4.46 2.52 10.90
N TRP A 26 -3.23 2.95 11.20
CA TRP A 26 -2.96 4.23 11.84
C TRP A 26 -3.40 5.40 10.94
N VAL A 27 -3.01 5.37 9.66
CA VAL A 27 -3.43 6.38 8.66
C VAL A 27 -4.94 6.42 8.49
N ASP A 28 -5.63 5.27 8.51
CA ASP A 28 -7.09 5.20 8.38
C ASP A 28 -7.81 5.86 9.58
N THR A 29 -7.28 5.66 10.79
CA THR A 29 -7.93 6.09 12.04
C THR A 29 -7.53 7.48 12.54
N HIS A 30 -6.42 8.05 12.09
CA HIS A 30 -5.91 9.34 12.57
C HIS A 30 -6.31 10.52 11.68
N SER A 31 -6.25 11.73 12.24
CA SER A 31 -6.56 12.96 11.53
C SER A 31 -5.50 13.30 10.46
N PRO A 32 -5.87 14.03 9.40
CA PRO A 32 -4.89 14.55 8.43
C PRO A 32 -3.75 15.35 9.08
N GLU A 33 -4.02 16.08 10.15
CA GLU A 33 -3.06 16.87 10.92
C GLU A 33 -2.02 15.97 11.62
N GLU A 34 -2.46 14.93 12.32
CA GLU A 34 -1.57 13.97 12.97
C GLU A 34 -0.68 13.25 11.96
N ILE A 35 -1.26 12.84 10.83
CA ILE A 35 -0.53 12.18 9.74
C ILE A 35 0.50 13.14 9.15
N ALA A 36 0.13 14.40 8.91
CA ALA A 36 1.03 15.42 8.39
C ALA A 36 2.21 15.65 9.34
N ASP A 37 1.98 15.69 10.64
CA ASP A 37 3.05 15.82 11.64
C ASP A 37 4.01 14.64 11.63
N ALA A 38 3.48 13.41 11.51
CA ALA A 38 4.31 12.20 11.45
C ALA A 38 5.21 12.15 10.20
N VAL A 39 4.77 12.70 9.06
CA VAL A 39 5.53 12.65 7.80
C VAL A 39 6.30 13.93 7.47
N SER A 40 6.06 15.03 8.19
CA SER A 40 6.70 16.34 7.96
C SER A 40 8.22 16.29 7.77
N PRO A 41 9.00 15.49 8.54
CA PRO A 41 10.45 15.39 8.33
C PRO A 41 10.88 14.90 6.93
N LEU A 42 10.01 14.20 6.22
CA LEU A 42 10.23 13.67 4.86
C LEU A 42 9.88 14.69 3.77
N PHE A 43 9.10 15.74 4.10
CA PHE A 43 8.57 16.73 3.15
C PHE A 43 9.02 18.15 3.52
N LYS A 44 10.33 18.36 3.70
CA LYS A 44 10.91 19.63 4.19
C LYS A 44 10.61 20.84 3.30
N ASP A 45 10.43 20.60 2.01
CA ASP A 45 10.16 21.65 1.02
C ASP A 45 8.64 21.92 0.80
N THR A 46 7.78 21.19 1.53
CA THR A 46 6.32 21.31 1.44
C THR A 46 5.78 21.86 2.76
N SER A 47 4.95 22.91 2.70
CA SER A 47 4.34 23.44 3.92
C SER A 47 3.37 22.43 4.55
N LYS A 48 3.27 22.44 5.88
CA LYS A 48 2.34 21.58 6.63
C LYS A 48 0.91 21.73 6.12
N ASP A 49 0.46 22.96 5.84
CA ASP A 49 -0.90 23.23 5.34
C ASP A 49 -1.19 22.54 4.01
N ILE A 50 -0.20 22.49 3.10
CA ILE A 50 -0.35 21.77 1.82
C ILE A 50 -0.39 20.27 2.08
N THR A 51 0.50 19.75 2.93
CA THR A 51 0.55 18.34 3.29
C THR A 51 -0.77 17.85 3.89
N VAL A 52 -1.35 18.61 4.84
CA VAL A 52 -2.66 18.32 5.45
C VAL A 52 -3.76 18.24 4.39
N LYS A 53 -3.85 19.24 3.49
CA LYS A 53 -4.85 19.26 2.41
C LYS A 53 -4.73 18.06 1.47
N VAL A 54 -3.52 17.65 1.13
CA VAL A 54 -3.29 16.48 0.27
C VAL A 54 -3.71 15.20 0.98
N ILE A 55 -3.34 15.02 2.24
CA ILE A 55 -3.73 13.85 3.04
C ILE A 55 -5.24 13.78 3.20
N GLU A 56 -5.89 14.89 3.54
CA GLU A 56 -7.35 14.97 3.67
C GLU A 56 -8.05 14.56 2.38
N ARG A 57 -7.59 15.08 1.24
CA ARG A 57 -8.12 14.71 -0.08
C ARG A 57 -7.98 13.21 -0.36
N TYR A 58 -6.80 12.64 -0.10
CA TYR A 58 -6.54 11.21 -0.36
C TYR A 58 -7.36 10.30 0.57
N LYS A 59 -7.57 10.71 1.83
CA LYS A 59 -8.49 10.00 2.74
C LYS A 59 -9.93 10.05 2.25
N LYS A 60 -10.44 11.22 1.87
CA LYS A 60 -11.81 11.39 1.33
C LYS A 60 -12.04 10.58 0.04
N GLN A 61 -10.99 10.36 -0.74
CA GLN A 61 -11.03 9.56 -1.97
C GLN A 61 -10.81 8.06 -1.74
N HIS A 62 -10.60 7.63 -0.48
CA HIS A 62 -10.25 6.25 -0.14
C HIS A 62 -9.00 5.74 -0.90
N SER A 63 -8.04 6.62 -1.17
CA SER A 63 -6.84 6.27 -1.95
C SER A 63 -5.80 5.51 -1.13
N TYR A 64 -5.85 5.59 0.20
CA TYR A 64 -4.98 4.81 1.07
C TYR A 64 -5.58 3.41 1.27
N ALA A 65 -4.81 2.38 0.91
CA ALA A 65 -5.19 1.01 1.21
C ALA A 65 -5.23 0.80 2.73
N THR A 66 -6.33 0.23 3.23
CA THR A 66 -6.53 -0.05 4.65
C THR A 66 -5.85 -1.34 5.10
N ASN A 67 -5.46 -2.21 4.17
CA ASN A 67 -4.80 -3.48 4.46
C ASN A 67 -3.74 -3.81 3.40
N PRO A 68 -2.79 -4.72 3.68
CA PRO A 68 -1.71 -5.06 2.76
C PRO A 68 -2.08 -6.15 1.75
N LEU A 69 -3.35 -6.56 1.68
CA LEU A 69 -3.81 -7.55 0.72
C LEU A 69 -4.01 -6.86 -0.64
N LEU A 70 -3.56 -7.53 -1.70
CA LEU A 70 -3.90 -7.18 -3.07
C LEU A 70 -4.72 -8.33 -3.62
N ASP A 71 -6.02 -8.14 -3.77
CA ASP A 71 -6.92 -9.20 -4.21
C ASP A 71 -6.97 -9.31 -5.75
N ALA A 72 -7.69 -10.33 -6.22
CA ALA A 72 -7.78 -10.61 -7.65
C ALA A 72 -8.58 -9.54 -8.42
N GLU A 73 -9.53 -8.86 -7.76
CA GLU A 73 -10.34 -7.81 -8.37
C GLU A 73 -9.51 -6.53 -8.53
N GLU A 74 -8.81 -6.10 -7.48
CA GLU A 74 -7.87 -4.98 -7.50
C GLU A 74 -6.77 -5.20 -8.55
N TRP A 75 -6.23 -6.41 -8.63
CA TRP A 75 -5.24 -6.79 -9.65
C TRP A 75 -5.81 -6.72 -11.07
N LYS A 76 -7.04 -7.19 -11.28
CA LYS A 76 -7.72 -7.09 -12.57
C LYS A 76 -7.96 -5.62 -12.93
N GLN A 77 -8.40 -4.80 -11.99
CA GLN A 77 -8.62 -3.37 -12.20
C GLN A 77 -7.32 -2.66 -12.60
N LEU A 78 -6.21 -2.94 -11.91
CA LEU A 78 -4.90 -2.42 -12.28
C LEU A 78 -4.54 -2.75 -13.73
N GLN A 79 -4.74 -4.02 -14.14
CA GLN A 79 -4.43 -4.44 -15.50
C GLN A 79 -5.35 -3.81 -16.54
N THR A 80 -6.64 -3.63 -16.25
CA THR A 80 -7.58 -2.90 -17.10
C THR A 80 -7.07 -1.48 -17.36
N ILE A 81 -6.70 -0.75 -16.30
CA ILE A 81 -6.15 0.62 -16.42
C ILE A 81 -4.89 0.64 -17.29
N MET A 82 -3.96 -0.28 -17.07
CA MET A 82 -2.73 -0.34 -17.86
C MET A 82 -2.99 -0.69 -19.33
N LYS A 83 -3.97 -1.56 -19.60
CA LYS A 83 -4.37 -1.93 -20.96
C LYS A 83 -5.04 -0.76 -21.68
N ASP A 84 -5.94 -0.05 -21.01
CA ASP A 84 -6.63 1.13 -21.55
C ASP A 84 -5.64 2.27 -21.84
N ALA A 85 -4.57 2.39 -21.03
CA ALA A 85 -3.47 3.31 -21.28
C ALA A 85 -2.51 2.87 -22.39
N GLY A 86 -2.63 1.65 -22.92
CA GLY A 86 -1.73 1.08 -23.94
C GLY A 86 -0.39 0.56 -23.38
N GLU A 87 -0.24 0.49 -22.06
CA GLU A 87 0.99 0.09 -21.36
C GLU A 87 1.07 -1.42 -21.08
N LEU A 88 -0.04 -2.16 -21.23
CA LEU A 88 -0.09 -3.61 -21.00
C LEU A 88 -0.42 -4.38 -22.27
N GLN A 89 0.57 -5.10 -22.80
CA GLN A 89 0.39 -5.94 -23.98
C GLN A 89 -0.41 -7.22 -23.69
N LYS A 90 -0.23 -7.81 -22.51
CA LYS A 90 -0.87 -9.06 -22.12
C LYS A 90 -1.14 -9.11 -20.62
N GLU A 91 -2.33 -9.57 -20.26
CA GLU A 91 -2.72 -9.80 -18.88
C GLU A 91 -1.91 -10.95 -18.25
N VAL A 92 -1.54 -10.76 -16.99
CA VAL A 92 -0.79 -11.70 -16.15
C VAL A 92 -1.72 -12.21 -15.04
N PRO A 93 -1.76 -13.55 -14.80
CA PRO A 93 -2.52 -14.11 -13.70
C PRO A 93 -2.06 -13.55 -12.34
N HIS A 94 -3.01 -13.29 -11.45
CA HIS A 94 -2.75 -12.77 -10.09
C HIS A 94 -1.69 -13.60 -9.35
N GLU A 95 -1.89 -14.92 -9.29
CA GLU A 95 -1.02 -15.85 -8.57
C GLU A 95 0.41 -15.94 -9.14
N ALA A 96 0.64 -15.48 -10.38
CA ALA A 96 1.96 -15.49 -10.98
C ALA A 96 2.90 -14.44 -10.36
N LEU A 97 2.34 -13.30 -9.91
CA LEU A 97 3.12 -12.16 -9.41
C LEU A 97 2.72 -11.70 -8.01
N VAL A 98 1.56 -12.10 -7.51
CA VAL A 98 1.04 -11.69 -6.21
C VAL A 98 1.11 -12.86 -5.23
N ASN A 99 1.69 -12.61 -4.06
CA ASN A 99 1.75 -13.56 -2.95
C ASN A 99 1.03 -12.98 -1.73
N THR A 100 -0.19 -13.44 -1.49
CA THR A 100 -1.04 -12.97 -0.37
C THR A 100 -0.72 -13.64 0.96
N LYS A 101 0.03 -14.74 0.97
CA LYS A 101 0.23 -15.60 2.16
C LYS A 101 0.79 -14.82 3.35
N ILE A 102 1.72 -13.90 3.10
CA ILE A 102 2.33 -13.06 4.15
C ILE A 102 1.32 -12.04 4.67
N ALA A 103 0.61 -11.34 3.78
CA ALA A 103 -0.41 -10.36 4.14
C ALA A 103 -1.54 -11.00 4.95
N GLU A 104 -2.08 -12.12 4.50
CA GLU A 104 -3.12 -12.87 5.21
C GLU A 104 -2.66 -13.33 6.60
N SER A 105 -1.42 -13.82 6.73
CA SER A 105 -0.87 -14.24 8.01
C SER A 105 -0.71 -13.07 8.99
N VAL A 106 -0.44 -11.87 8.48
CA VAL A 106 -0.32 -10.65 9.28
C VAL A 106 -1.68 -10.15 9.73
N ILE A 107 -2.69 -10.15 8.86
CA ILE A 107 -4.04 -9.64 9.14
C ILE A 107 -4.81 -10.55 10.11
N LYS A 108 -4.65 -11.88 10.01
CA LYS A 108 -5.35 -12.85 10.87
C LYS A 108 -4.84 -12.92 12.32
N LYS A 109 -3.74 -12.25 12.64
CA LYS A 109 -3.08 -12.25 13.96
C LYS A 109 -3.40 -10.97 14.73
#